data_AF-A0A839QJL6-F1
#
_entry.id   AF-A0A839QJL6-F1
#
_cell.length_a   1.000
_cell.length_b   1.000
_cell.length_c   1.000
_cell.angle_alpha   90.00
_cell.angle_beta   90.00
_cell.angle_gamma   90.00
#
_symmetry.space_group_name_H-M   'P 1'
#
loop_
_entity.id
_entity.type
_entity.pdbx_description
1 polymer ?
#
loop_
_entity_poly.entity_id
_entity_poly.type
_entity_poly.pdbx_seq_one_letter_code
_entity_poly.pdbx_strand_id
1 'polypeptide(L)'
;MSAESNPPSAQAARDLLREAGRLGAAARTGASWPHIAMLLGMGAISSLSLISFWLVGRFDESLIAIPLIAMLIWLGIFMGVMLAFGRSTKRGFGRRWITFMAIWGALWVIGVGFGTTLAANQLWFTLSVATAITLNSAIGAWVEARK
;
A
#
# COMPACT_ATOMS: atom_id res chain seq x y z
N MET A 1 -25.34 -13.24 -54.20
CA MET A 1 -23.97 -12.71 -53.99
C MET A 1 -23.58 -13.07 -52.57
N SER A 2 -22.89 -14.19 -52.41
CA SER A 2 -22.52 -14.77 -51.11
C SER A 2 -21.34 -13.98 -50.56
N ALA A 3 -21.50 -13.31 -49.41
CA ALA A 3 -20.39 -12.72 -48.70
C ALA A 3 -19.52 -13.86 -48.14
N GLU A 4 -18.42 -14.18 -48.81
CA GLU A 4 -17.35 -15.00 -48.22
C GLU A 4 -16.86 -14.26 -46.97
N SER A 5 -17.24 -14.75 -45.79
CA SER A 5 -16.59 -14.39 -44.55
C SER A 5 -15.20 -15.01 -44.55
N ASN A 6 -14.27 -14.35 -45.23
CA ASN A 6 -12.86 -14.68 -45.17
C ASN A 6 -12.45 -14.68 -43.68
N PRO A 7 -11.98 -15.82 -43.12
CA PRO A 7 -11.53 -15.84 -41.74
C PRO A 7 -10.47 -14.75 -41.57
N PRO A 8 -10.46 -14.01 -40.45
CA PRO A 8 -9.46 -12.95 -40.24
C PRO A 8 -8.09 -13.54 -40.51
N SER A 9 -7.33 -12.90 -41.40
CA SER A 9 -5.99 -13.36 -41.74
C SER A 9 -5.21 -13.59 -40.45
N ALA A 10 -4.35 -14.61 -40.41
CA ALA A 10 -3.60 -14.94 -39.20
C ALA A 10 -2.83 -13.72 -38.64
N GLN A 11 -2.51 -12.75 -39.50
CA GLN A 11 -1.93 -11.47 -39.13
C GLN A 11 -2.94 -10.54 -38.42
N ALA A 12 -4.14 -10.35 -38.96
CA ALA A 12 -5.20 -9.57 -38.33
C ALA A 12 -5.62 -10.14 -36.96
N ALA A 13 -5.67 -11.48 -36.83
CA ALA A 13 -5.93 -12.13 -35.55
C ALA A 13 -4.82 -11.88 -34.52
N ARG A 14 -3.54 -11.87 -34.94
CA ARG A 14 -2.39 -11.54 -34.08
C ARG A 14 -2.40 -10.07 -33.65
N ASP A 15 -2.76 -9.16 -34.54
CA ASP A 15 -2.82 -7.73 -34.23
C ASP A 15 -3.96 -7.43 -33.25
N LEU A 16 -5.13 -8.06 -33.41
CA LEU A 16 -6.23 -7.97 -32.42
C LEU A 16 -5.85 -8.55 -31.05
N LEU A 17 -5.12 -9.67 -31.00
CA LEU A 17 -4.61 -10.23 -29.74
C LEU A 17 -3.56 -9.32 -29.08
N ARG A 18 -2.71 -8.64 -29.85
CA ARG A 18 -1.77 -7.65 -29.34
C ARG A 18 -2.48 -6.42 -28.79
N GLU A 19 -3.49 -5.91 -29.50
CA GLU A 19 -4.32 -4.79 -29.06
C GLU A 19 -5.07 -5.14 -27.75
N ALA A 20 -5.69 -6.32 -27.69
CA ALA A 20 -6.35 -6.83 -26.49
C ALA A 20 -5.36 -7.03 -25.33
N GLY A 21 -4.14 -7.51 -25.62
CA GLY A 21 -3.06 -7.62 -24.63
C GLY A 21 -2.62 -6.26 -24.09
N ARG A 22 -2.50 -5.25 -24.96
CA ARG A 22 -2.15 -3.86 -24.62
C ARG A 22 -3.24 -3.22 -23.75
N LEU A 23 -4.50 -3.33 -24.16
CA LEU A 23 -5.65 -2.84 -23.40
C LEU A 23 -5.79 -3.56 -22.06
N GLY A 24 -5.58 -4.87 -22.02
CA GLY A 24 -5.58 -5.66 -20.79
C GLY A 24 -4.40 -5.34 -19.87
N ALA A 25 -3.24 -4.92 -20.39
CA ALA A 25 -2.12 -4.43 -19.58
C ALA A 25 -2.43 -3.03 -19.02
N ALA A 26 -2.98 -2.12 -19.82
CA ALA A 26 -3.38 -0.77 -19.41
C ALA A 26 -4.51 -0.78 -18.36
N ALA A 27 -5.50 -1.67 -18.51
CA ALA A 27 -6.55 -1.85 -17.51
C ALA A 27 -6.00 -2.42 -16.19
N ARG A 28 -4.97 -3.29 -16.26
CA ARG A 28 -4.31 -3.86 -15.07
C ARG A 28 -3.46 -2.83 -14.33
N THR A 29 -2.73 -1.95 -15.00
CA THR A 29 -2.02 -0.83 -14.36
C THR A 29 -3.00 0.17 -13.75
N GLY A 30 -4.13 0.41 -14.41
CA GLY A 30 -5.25 1.17 -13.86
C GLY A 30 -5.95 0.53 -12.67
N ALA A 31 -5.84 -0.79 -12.44
CA ALA A 31 -6.49 -1.46 -11.32
C ALA A 31 -5.63 -1.51 -10.03
N SER A 32 -4.32 -1.26 -10.12
CA SER A 32 -3.41 -1.31 -8.96
C SER A 32 -3.36 -0.05 -8.11
N TRP A 33 -3.91 1.08 -8.58
CA TRP A 33 -3.80 2.37 -7.89
C TRP A 33 -4.35 2.37 -6.45
N PRO A 34 -5.48 1.71 -6.10
CA PRO A 34 -5.99 1.73 -4.73
C PRO A 34 -5.04 1.03 -3.76
N HIS A 35 -4.38 -0.03 -4.22
CA HIS A 35 -3.41 -0.78 -3.43
C HIS A 35 -2.10 0.01 -3.23
N ILE A 36 -1.64 0.72 -4.26
CA ILE A 36 -0.48 1.62 -4.18
C ILE A 36 -0.77 2.77 -3.21
N ALA A 37 -1.92 3.43 -3.36
CA ALA A 37 -2.35 4.53 -2.50
C ALA A 37 -2.46 4.09 -1.04
N MET A 38 -3.01 2.90 -0.79
CA MET A 38 -3.09 2.32 0.54
C MET A 38 -1.70 2.04 1.14
N LEU A 39 -0.79 1.40 0.41
CA LEU A 39 0.56 1.10 0.92
C LEU A 39 1.33 2.38 1.27
N LEU A 40 1.29 3.39 0.38
CA LEU A 40 1.92 4.69 0.62
C LEU A 40 1.25 5.45 1.77
N GLY A 41 -0.08 5.52 1.79
CA GLY A 41 -0.86 6.17 2.83
C GLY A 41 -0.57 5.58 4.20
N MET A 42 -0.63 4.25 4.31
CA MET A 42 -0.29 3.52 5.53
C MET A 42 1.14 3.82 6.00
N GLY A 43 2.12 3.80 5.09
CA GLY A 43 3.51 4.11 5.43
C GLY A 43 3.68 5.53 5.95
N ALA A 44 3.08 6.50 5.26
CA ALA A 44 3.13 7.91 5.63
C ALA A 44 2.46 8.15 7.00
N ILE A 45 1.23 7.67 7.20
CA ILE A 45 0.50 7.91 8.44
C ILE A 45 1.19 7.20 9.61
N SER A 46 1.57 5.92 9.47
CA SER A 46 2.25 5.20 10.56
C SER A 46 3.60 5.81 10.93
N SER A 47 4.43 6.19 9.95
CA SER A 47 5.73 6.80 10.23
C SER A 47 5.60 8.18 10.89
N LEU A 48 4.70 9.03 10.39
CA LEU A 48 4.43 10.33 10.97
C LEU A 48 3.82 10.21 12.37
N SER A 49 2.93 9.25 12.59
CA SER A 49 2.34 8.99 13.91
C SER A 49 3.38 8.57 14.94
N LEU A 50 4.36 7.73 14.60
CA LEU A 50 5.46 7.39 15.52
C LEU A 50 6.27 8.63 15.91
N ILE A 51 6.57 9.51 14.94
CA ILE A 51 7.26 10.78 15.19
C ILE A 51 6.40 11.67 16.09
N SER A 52 5.09 11.76 15.83
CA SER A 52 4.15 12.52 16.66
C SER A 52 4.05 11.96 18.08
N PHE A 53 4.04 10.63 18.27
CA PHE A 53 4.00 10.01 19.60
C PHE A 53 5.24 10.38 20.40
N TRP A 54 6.41 10.27 19.79
CA TRP A 54 7.66 10.68 20.43
C TRP A 54 7.65 12.17 20.78
N LEU A 55 7.22 13.04 19.87
CA LEU A 55 7.21 14.49 20.09
C LEU A 55 6.21 14.89 21.19
N VAL A 56 4.98 14.39 21.13
CA VAL A 56 3.91 14.74 22.06
C VAL A 56 4.17 14.15 23.44
N GLY A 57 4.66 12.90 23.49
CA GLY A 57 5.04 12.23 24.74
C GLY A 57 6.17 12.91 25.51
N ARG A 58 6.94 13.83 24.88
CA ARG A 58 7.89 14.69 25.60
C ARG A 58 7.22 15.75 26.47
N PHE A 59 6.01 16.17 26.12
CA PHE A 59 5.28 17.22 26.81
C PHE A 59 4.22 16.63 27.73
N ASP A 60 3.36 15.76 27.17
CA ASP A 60 2.26 15.15 27.88
C ASP A 60 1.91 13.80 27.23
N GLU A 61 2.08 12.72 27.98
CA GLU A 61 1.82 11.36 27.51
C GLU A 61 0.33 11.12 27.23
N SER A 62 -0.58 11.81 27.93
CA SER A 62 -2.02 11.68 27.71
C SER A 62 -2.45 12.14 26.32
N LEU A 63 -1.68 13.04 25.71
CA LEU A 63 -1.95 13.58 24.39
C LEU A 63 -1.56 12.63 23.25
N ILE A 64 -0.85 11.52 23.51
CA ILE A 64 -0.50 10.50 22.49
C ILE A 64 -1.76 9.88 21.86
N ALA A 65 -2.88 9.84 22.59
CA ALA A 65 -4.14 9.34 22.07
C ALA A 65 -4.64 10.11 20.84
N ILE A 66 -4.34 11.41 20.74
CA ILE A 66 -4.79 12.28 19.64
C ILE A 66 -4.21 11.83 18.28
N PRO A 67 -2.87 11.80 18.09
CA PRO A 67 -2.29 11.30 16.84
C PRO A 67 -2.63 9.83 16.58
N LEU A 68 -2.86 9.01 17.60
CA LEU A 68 -3.25 7.61 17.44
C LEU A 68 -4.66 7.48 16.84
N ILE A 69 -5.63 8.21 17.37
CA ILE A 69 -7.00 8.22 16.87
C ILE A 69 -7.04 8.76 15.43
N ALA A 70 -6.33 9.87 15.17
CA ALA A 70 -6.23 10.45 13.83
C ALA A 70 -5.64 9.46 12.82
N MET A 71 -4.61 8.72 13.22
CA MET A 71 -4.02 7.65 12.41
C MET A 71 -5.03 6.53 12.10
N LEU A 72 -5.75 6.05 13.11
CA LEU A 72 -6.73 4.96 12.95
C LEU A 72 -7.89 5.36 12.02
N ILE A 73 -8.36 6.60 12.11
CA ILE A 73 -9.39 7.14 11.20
C ILE A 73 -8.89 7.06 9.75
N TRP A 74 -7.70 7.60 9.48
CA TRP A 74 -7.14 7.60 8.14
C TRP A 74 -6.84 6.19 7.63
N LEU A 75 -6.33 5.31 8.50
CA LEU A 75 -6.12 3.90 8.17
C LEU A 75 -7.44 3.23 7.73
N GLY A 76 -8.52 3.50 8.45
CA GLY A 76 -9.86 3.03 8.09
C GLY A 76 -10.33 3.58 6.73
N ILE A 77 -10.09 4.85 6.45
CA ILE A 77 -10.40 5.47 5.14
C ILE A 77 -9.64 4.75 4.02
N PHE A 78 -8.33 4.56 4.17
CA PHE A 78 -7.53 3.87 3.16
C PHE A 78 -7.95 2.41 2.95
N MET A 79 -8.26 1.68 4.03
CA MET A 79 -8.82 0.33 3.93
C MET A 79 -10.15 0.32 3.20
N GLY A 80 -11.06 1.24 3.53
CA GLY A 80 -12.37 1.35 2.89
C GLY A 80 -12.27 1.63 1.39
N VAL A 81 -11.40 2.58 1.00
CA VAL A 81 -11.11 2.91 -0.40
C VAL A 81 -10.53 1.69 -1.12
N MET A 82 -9.54 1.01 -0.52
CA MET A 82 -8.96 -0.19 -1.12
C MET A 82 -10.01 -1.29 -1.34
N LEU A 83 -10.89 -1.54 -0.37
CA LEU A 83 -11.93 -2.56 -0.49
C LEU A 83 -13.00 -2.20 -1.54
N ALA A 84 -13.38 -0.92 -1.63
CA ALA A 84 -14.37 -0.44 -2.60
C ALA A 84 -13.85 -0.50 -4.05
N PHE A 85 -12.58 -0.13 -4.26
CA PHE A 85 -11.98 0.00 -5.59
C PHE A 85 -11.05 -1.15 -5.99
N GLY A 86 -10.68 -2.05 -5.06
CA GLY A 86 -9.73 -3.16 -5.26
C GLY A 86 -10.31 -4.42 -5.91
N ARG A 87 -11.49 -4.33 -6.53
CA ARG A 87 -12.27 -5.46 -7.06
C ARG A 87 -11.58 -6.27 -8.17
N SER A 88 -10.53 -5.72 -8.79
CA SER A 88 -9.69 -6.45 -9.76
C SER A 88 -8.32 -6.73 -9.14
N THR A 89 -8.26 -7.77 -8.33
CA THR A 89 -7.02 -8.17 -7.64
C THR A 89 -6.14 -9.00 -8.59
N LYS A 90 -4.95 -8.50 -8.94
CA LYS A 90 -3.99 -9.24 -9.79
C LYS A 90 -3.66 -10.60 -9.17
N ARG A 91 -3.54 -11.65 -9.99
CA ARG A 91 -3.16 -13.00 -9.53
C ARG A 91 -1.83 -12.94 -8.75
N GLY A 92 -1.83 -13.43 -7.52
CA GLY A 92 -0.66 -13.39 -6.61
C GLY A 92 -0.48 -12.09 -5.81
N PHE A 93 -1.39 -11.13 -5.91
CA PHE A 93 -1.42 -9.95 -5.04
C PHE A 93 -1.61 -10.35 -3.58
N GLY A 94 -2.56 -11.24 -3.27
CA GLY A 94 -2.86 -11.64 -1.89
C GLY A 94 -1.64 -12.13 -1.11
N ARG A 95 -0.76 -12.93 -1.73
CA ARG A 95 0.47 -13.39 -1.06
C ARG A 95 1.44 -12.25 -0.75
N ARG A 96 1.64 -11.33 -1.70
CA ARG A 96 2.52 -10.15 -1.51
C ARG A 96 1.93 -9.20 -0.47
N TRP A 97 0.63 -8.96 -0.56
CA TRP A 97 -0.12 -8.15 0.37
C TRP A 97 0.04 -8.66 1.81
N ILE A 98 -0.16 -9.96 2.03
CA ILE A 98 0.05 -10.58 3.35
C ILE A 98 1.49 -10.39 3.82
N THR A 99 2.49 -10.54 2.94
CA THR A 99 3.89 -10.29 3.31
C THR A 99 4.12 -8.83 3.75
N PHE A 100 3.66 -7.85 2.98
CA PHE A 100 3.81 -6.44 3.33
C PHE A 100 3.06 -6.07 4.61
N MET A 101 1.86 -6.63 4.80
CA MET A 101 1.05 -6.44 6.01
C MET A 101 1.69 -7.09 7.24
N ALA A 102 2.30 -8.26 7.11
CA ALA A 102 3.00 -8.92 8.20
C ALA A 102 4.23 -8.13 8.64
N ILE A 103 5.03 -7.64 7.68
CA ILE A 103 6.20 -6.78 7.99
C ILE A 103 5.73 -5.46 8.62
N TRP A 104 4.71 -4.83 8.04
CA TRP A 104 4.14 -3.60 8.59
C TRP A 104 3.62 -3.81 10.02
N GLY A 105 2.85 -4.87 10.26
CA GLY A 105 2.30 -5.18 11.57
C GLY A 105 3.38 -5.43 12.61
N ALA A 106 4.45 -6.15 12.25
CA ALA A 106 5.60 -6.36 13.11
C ALA A 106 6.32 -5.04 13.44
N LEU A 107 6.61 -4.22 12.43
CA LEU A 107 7.25 -2.91 12.62
C LEU A 107 6.38 -1.97 13.45
N TRP A 108 5.06 -2.02 13.28
CA TRP A 108 4.10 -1.22 14.03
C TRP A 108 4.07 -1.62 15.51
N VAL A 109 3.94 -2.91 15.80
CA VAL A 109 3.96 -3.43 17.17
C VAL A 109 5.28 -3.12 17.86
N ILE A 110 6.41 -3.23 17.15
CA ILE A 110 7.73 -2.85 17.67
C ILE A 110 7.77 -1.34 17.92
N GLY A 111 7.37 -0.52 16.95
CA GLY A 111 7.44 0.94 17.02
C GLY A 111 6.57 1.51 18.13
N VAL A 112 5.31 1.08 18.23
CA VAL A 112 4.41 1.52 19.29
C VAL A 112 4.82 0.89 20.61
N GLY A 113 4.87 -0.45 20.68
CA GLY A 113 5.11 -1.17 21.92
C GLY A 113 6.42 -0.78 22.59
N PHE A 114 7.55 -0.79 21.86
CA PHE A 114 8.84 -0.40 22.43
C PHE A 114 9.04 1.11 22.43
N GLY A 115 8.57 1.82 21.40
CA GLY A 115 8.79 3.25 21.26
C GLY A 115 7.98 4.11 22.22
N THR A 116 6.88 3.60 22.80
CA THR A 116 6.16 4.31 23.88
C THR A 116 6.47 3.78 25.26
N THR A 117 7.30 2.73 25.40
CA THR A 117 7.66 2.16 26.72
C THR A 117 9.16 2.23 26.98
N LEU A 118 9.93 1.27 26.47
CA LEU A 118 11.36 1.09 26.76
C LEU A 118 12.25 2.10 26.04
N ALA A 119 11.82 2.59 24.88
CA ALA A 119 12.56 3.49 24.01
C ALA A 119 11.90 4.88 23.87
N ALA A 120 10.98 5.25 24.77
CA ALA A 120 10.22 6.51 24.72
C ALA A 120 11.10 7.76 24.56
N ASN A 121 12.29 7.77 25.16
CA ASN A 121 13.19 8.92 25.09
C ASN A 121 14.24 8.84 23.96
N GLN A 122 14.25 7.76 23.17
CA GLN A 122 15.28 7.46 22.18
C GLN A 122 14.84 7.87 20.77
N LEU A 123 15.17 9.09 20.35
CA LEU A 123 14.80 9.63 19.03
C LEU A 123 15.28 8.73 17.88
N TRP A 124 16.50 8.21 17.97
CA TRP A 124 17.09 7.37 16.93
C TRP A 124 16.28 6.08 16.70
N PHE A 125 15.68 5.51 17.76
CA PHE A 125 14.83 4.33 17.66
C PHE A 125 13.55 4.66 16.89
N THR A 126 12.85 5.72 17.27
CA THR A 126 11.65 6.21 16.58
C THR A 126 11.92 6.46 15.11
N LEU A 127 13.00 7.18 14.78
CA LEU A 127 13.38 7.46 13.40
C LEU A 127 13.71 6.19 12.62
N SER A 128 14.42 5.24 13.22
CA SER A 128 14.77 3.97 12.55
C SER A 128 13.53 3.16 12.19
N VAL A 129 12.58 3.03 13.11
CA VAL A 129 11.33 2.29 12.87
C VAL A 129 10.45 3.04 11.86
N ALA A 130 10.34 4.37 11.97
CA ALA A 130 9.60 5.19 11.01
C ALA A 130 10.18 5.07 9.58
N THR A 131 11.52 5.07 9.45
CA THR A 131 12.20 4.83 8.17
C THR A 131 11.93 3.42 7.66
N ALA A 132 12.00 2.40 8.51
CA ALA A 132 11.71 1.02 8.12
C ALA A 132 10.28 0.84 7.60
N ILE A 133 9.29 1.44 8.27
CA ILE A 133 7.88 1.46 7.83
C ILE A 133 7.76 2.16 6.48
N THR A 134 8.38 3.33 6.33
CA THR A 134 8.36 4.10 5.08
C THR A 134 8.95 3.30 3.93
N LEU A 135 10.10 2.64 4.14
CA LEU A 135 10.76 1.81 3.13
C LEU A 135 9.90 0.60 2.75
N ASN A 136 9.34 -0.11 3.73
CA ASN A 136 8.46 -1.27 3.47
C ASN A 136 7.26 -0.86 2.60
N SER A 137 6.61 0.25 2.94
CA SER A 137 5.47 0.81 2.20
C SER A 137 5.85 1.29 0.81
N ALA A 138 6.97 2.01 0.67
CA ALA A 138 7.46 2.51 -0.63
C ALA A 138 7.87 1.35 -1.56
N ILE A 139 8.56 0.34 -1.03
CA ILE A 139 8.94 -0.87 -1.77
C ILE A 139 7.68 -1.63 -2.20
N GLY A 140 6.70 -1.80 -1.30
CA GLY A 140 5.44 -2.46 -1.62
C GLY A 140 4.68 -1.75 -2.73
N ALA A 141 4.55 -0.43 -2.61
CA ALA A 141 3.92 0.42 -3.61
C ALA A 141 4.63 0.32 -4.97
N TRP A 142 5.96 0.37 -4.98
CA TRP A 142 6.78 0.25 -6.18
C TRP A 142 6.66 -1.12 -6.86
N VAL A 143 6.69 -2.20 -6.07
CA VAL A 143 6.51 -3.57 -6.57
C VAL A 143 5.13 -3.75 -7.19
N GLU A 144 4.10 -3.13 -6.61
CA GLU A 144 2.74 -3.21 -7.16
C GLU A 144 2.53 -2.32 -8.39
N ALA A 145 3.26 -1.19 -8.48
CA ALA A 145 3.27 -0.32 -9.66
C ALA A 145 3.96 -0.96 -10.88
N ARG A 146 4.96 -1.82 -10.66
CA ARG A 146 5.75 -2.46 -11.73
C ARG A 146 5.13 -3.74 -12.32
N LYS A 147 4.08 -4.29 -11.72
CA LYS A 147 3.42 -5.55 -12.15
C LYS A 147 2.07 -5.29 -12.79
#